data_AF-A0AAW0EP70-F1
#
_entry.id   AF-A0AAW0EP70-F1
#
_cell.length_a   1.000
_cell.length_b   1.000
_cell.length_c   1.000
_cell.angle_alpha   90.00
_cell.angle_beta   90.00
_cell.angle_gamma   90.00
#
_symmetry.space_group_name_H-M   'P 1'
#
loop_
_entity.id
_entity.type
_entity.pdbx_description
1 polymer ?
#
loop_
_entity_poly.entity_id
_entity_poly.type
_entity_poly.pdbx_seq_one_letter_code
_entity_poly.pdbx_strand_id
1 'polypeptide(L)'
;MDMDPMTRREAEKAEAVLADLVEELHVLALLPEEFSSWVRDEAVVAATRRDSVTYLRRYEEHLTRKTKRAEAKRQDGEGLQAAAALSRSHSINSSCSSLGVTTRHGGSGGGYGGAAEESISSTTSLSPEEEEERQRAVKAACFVHTAEHYGDPTDSDANEAVLQVGDYAQLERDLLEGATSTGSVDAVDLHTHHLSTRALVDTLRDGGYGDIMRYFVKQLYTPHTTTSIAAVQRPAPSAVLTDTPALSQAYACGMVDEGLDHLRGLVVTLRRLIHQRNQSTVNEDIHRYQLLHDAVNRDQAGTADVQVLNQRYLEVKAARQREVAALDREVQALEDELQYVQRTADVELEAFQRVQETVQEDRRCSLRQHLEVHRKNADEVARRLQQAQTKAQDELNALRSNRTKREAAVSGAITEYDAQSALLEAATRQFNEEAETDTERIVALEEAVQRLHKEREEHAWEVTVAEQRQEHANVIRQRQEHDARVIQAYYRAFIARVRAERELDAGAKKRKKKGGAKA
;
A
#
# COMPACT_ATOMS: atom_id res chain seq x y z
N MET A 1 -27.45 62.09 57.76
CA MET A 1 -28.58 62.94 58.18
C MET A 1 -29.83 62.13 57.95
N ASP A 2 -30.72 62.08 58.93
CA ASP A 2 -32.00 61.40 58.77
C ASP A 2 -32.96 62.28 57.98
N MET A 3 -33.87 61.65 57.22
CA MET A 3 -34.92 62.37 56.50
C MET A 3 -35.80 63.14 57.49
N ASP A 4 -36.08 64.42 57.19
CA ASP A 4 -36.92 65.26 58.04
C ASP A 4 -38.31 64.62 58.25
N PRO A 5 -38.87 64.65 59.47
CA PRO A 5 -40.16 64.01 59.77
C PRO A 5 -41.33 64.55 58.94
N MET A 6 -41.28 65.76 58.39
CA MET A 6 -42.28 66.25 57.42
C MET A 6 -42.15 65.48 56.10
N THR A 7 -40.95 65.46 55.51
CA THR A 7 -40.67 64.76 54.25
C THR A 7 -40.94 63.25 54.36
N ARG A 8 -40.65 62.63 55.51
CA ARG A 8 -40.97 61.22 55.76
C ARG A 8 -42.48 60.96 55.71
N ARG A 9 -43.29 61.81 56.37
CA ARG A 9 -44.76 61.69 56.34
C ARG A 9 -45.35 61.94 54.94
N GLU A 10 -44.77 62.84 54.17
CA GLU A 10 -45.16 63.06 52.77
C GLU A 10 -44.82 61.86 51.89
N ALA A 11 -43.66 61.23 52.10
CA ALA A 11 -43.25 60.05 51.38
C ALA A 11 -44.04 58.78 51.79
N GLU A 12 -44.45 58.66 53.06
CA GLU A 12 -45.39 57.64 53.56
C GLU A 12 -46.78 57.80 52.90
N LYS A 13 -47.28 59.04 52.78
CA LYS A 13 -48.53 59.32 52.04
C LYS A 13 -48.41 58.97 50.56
N ALA A 14 -47.29 59.31 49.92
CA ALA A 14 -47.03 58.95 48.53
C ALA A 14 -46.96 57.42 48.36
N GLU A 15 -46.36 56.68 49.31
CA GLU A 15 -46.35 55.22 49.26
C GLU A 15 -47.75 54.62 49.40
N ALA A 16 -48.62 55.19 50.24
CA ALA A 16 -50.02 54.79 50.37
C ALA A 16 -50.80 55.02 49.06
N VAL A 17 -50.74 56.23 48.50
CA VAL A 17 -51.40 56.55 47.22
C VAL A 17 -50.91 55.66 46.08
N LEU A 18 -49.61 55.33 46.04
CA LEU A 18 -49.07 54.39 45.05
C LEU A 18 -49.47 52.93 45.33
N ALA A 19 -49.82 52.57 46.57
CA ALA A 19 -50.37 51.26 46.88
C ALA A 19 -51.82 51.14 46.38
N ASP A 20 -52.64 52.17 46.63
CA ASP A 20 -54.02 52.23 46.18
C ASP A 20 -54.09 52.22 44.64
N LEU A 21 -53.26 53.04 43.98
CA LEU A 21 -53.16 53.09 42.51
C LEU A 21 -52.74 51.74 41.88
N VAL A 22 -51.94 50.92 42.57
CA VAL A 22 -51.56 49.58 42.08
C VAL A 22 -52.75 48.61 42.08
N GLU A 23 -53.67 48.74 43.03
CA GLU A 23 -54.90 47.93 43.06
C GLU A 23 -55.98 48.52 42.14
N GLU A 24 -56.13 49.84 42.03
CA GLU A 24 -57.01 50.50 41.06
C GLU A 24 -56.64 50.09 39.61
N LEU A 25 -55.35 50.21 39.23
CA LEU A 25 -54.86 49.75 37.92
C LEU A 25 -55.02 48.25 37.71
N HIS A 26 -54.95 47.45 38.78
CA HIS A 26 -55.16 46.00 38.70
C HIS A 26 -56.63 45.64 38.39
N VAL A 27 -57.60 46.36 38.98
CA VAL A 27 -59.02 46.19 38.66
C VAL A 27 -59.30 46.69 37.25
N LEU A 28 -58.82 47.89 36.89
CA LEU A 28 -58.99 48.48 35.56
C LEU A 28 -58.46 47.58 34.43
N ALA A 29 -57.27 46.97 34.60
CA ALA A 29 -56.69 46.06 33.61
C ALA A 29 -57.53 44.78 33.37
N LEU A 30 -58.53 44.50 34.21
CA LEU A 30 -59.40 43.32 34.17
C LEU A 30 -60.84 43.63 33.71
N LEU A 31 -61.11 44.89 33.33
CA LEU A 31 -62.40 45.35 32.81
C LEU A 31 -62.54 45.05 31.30
N PRO A 32 -63.74 45.20 30.70
CA PRO A 32 -63.91 45.16 29.25
C PRO A 32 -63.43 46.48 28.63
N GLU A 33 -63.15 46.47 27.32
CA GLU A 33 -62.85 47.71 26.57
C GLU A 33 -64.11 48.57 26.32
N GLU A 34 -65.30 47.94 26.28
CA GLU A 34 -66.59 48.62 26.17
C GLU A 34 -67.60 48.05 27.16
N PHE A 35 -68.08 48.85 28.13
CA PHE A 35 -69.17 48.43 29.02
C PHE A 35 -70.52 48.39 28.31
N SER A 36 -70.65 49.09 27.18
CA SER A 36 -71.83 49.05 26.31
C SER A 36 -72.19 47.62 25.87
N SER A 37 -71.18 46.75 25.70
CA SER A 37 -71.34 45.33 25.34
C SER A 37 -72.01 44.49 26.43
N TRP A 38 -71.76 44.80 27.71
CA TRP A 38 -72.38 44.10 28.84
C TRP A 38 -73.88 44.40 28.95
N VAL A 39 -74.26 45.64 28.64
CA VAL A 39 -75.63 46.14 28.77
C VAL A 39 -76.51 45.78 27.55
N ARG A 40 -75.92 45.61 26.36
CA ARG A 40 -76.68 45.40 25.10
C ARG A 40 -76.94 43.94 24.70
N ASP A 41 -75.97 43.03 24.86
CA ASP A 41 -75.96 41.75 24.12
C ASP A 41 -76.73 40.60 24.79
N GLU A 42 -77.74 40.88 25.62
CA GLU A 42 -78.27 39.93 26.61
C GLU A 42 -77.19 39.32 27.53
N ALA A 43 -75.93 39.76 27.49
CA ALA A 43 -74.79 39.04 28.06
C ALA A 43 -74.87 38.86 29.58
N VAL A 44 -75.39 39.85 30.31
CA VAL A 44 -75.70 39.75 31.76
C VAL A 44 -76.93 38.83 32.02
N VAL A 45 -77.89 38.82 31.10
CA VAL A 45 -79.10 37.95 31.13
C VAL A 45 -78.81 36.50 30.69
N ALA A 46 -77.73 36.30 29.94
CA ALA A 46 -77.17 35.00 29.53
C ALA A 46 -76.16 34.50 30.56
N ALA A 47 -75.39 35.39 31.19
CA ALA A 47 -74.55 35.09 32.35
C ALA A 47 -75.37 34.80 33.63
N THR A 48 -76.69 34.97 33.62
CA THR A 48 -77.61 34.40 34.62
C THR A 48 -78.23 33.05 34.17
N ARG A 49 -77.93 32.55 32.95
CA ARG A 49 -78.46 31.31 32.36
C ARG A 49 -77.40 30.21 32.19
N ARG A 50 -77.36 29.31 33.19
CA ARG A 50 -76.76 27.94 33.21
C ARG A 50 -75.25 27.77 32.99
N ASP A 51 -74.62 28.38 32.00
CA ASP A 51 -73.24 28.02 31.64
C ASP A 51 -72.20 28.81 32.46
N SER A 52 -72.42 30.11 32.65
CA SER A 52 -71.75 30.94 33.67
C SER A 52 -71.82 30.34 35.08
N VAL A 53 -73.01 29.86 35.48
CA VAL A 53 -73.29 29.20 36.76
C VAL A 53 -72.36 27.99 36.98
N THR A 54 -71.94 27.32 35.90
CA THR A 54 -71.02 26.18 35.98
C THR A 54 -69.59 26.61 36.28
N TYR A 55 -69.15 27.77 35.78
CA TYR A 55 -67.84 28.36 36.12
C TYR A 55 -67.85 28.98 37.53
N LEU A 56 -68.90 29.73 37.88
CA LEU A 56 -69.05 30.34 39.21
C LEU A 56 -69.15 29.29 40.33
N ARG A 57 -69.93 28.21 40.13
CA ARG A 57 -69.98 27.08 41.09
C ARG A 57 -68.60 26.46 41.35
N ARG A 58 -67.71 26.40 40.35
CA ARG A 58 -66.33 25.92 40.55
C ARG A 58 -65.51 26.85 41.45
N TYR A 59 -65.74 28.16 41.36
CA TYR A 59 -65.15 29.16 42.26
C TYR A 59 -65.68 29.02 43.70
N GLU A 60 -66.99 28.89 43.89
CA GLU A 60 -67.61 28.65 45.21
C GLU A 60 -67.13 27.33 45.85
N GLU A 61 -67.10 26.25 45.08
CA GLU A 61 -66.53 24.96 45.50
C GLU A 61 -65.05 25.09 45.90
N HIS A 62 -64.28 25.94 45.22
CA HIS A 62 -62.91 26.21 45.58
C HIS A 62 -62.77 27.08 46.83
N LEU A 63 -63.61 28.11 46.99
CA LEU A 63 -63.67 28.95 48.20
C LEU A 63 -64.04 28.10 49.44
N THR A 64 -65.05 27.25 49.34
CA THR A 64 -65.44 26.32 50.42
C THR A 64 -64.36 25.27 50.71
N ARG A 65 -63.59 24.81 49.72
CA ARG A 65 -62.39 23.97 49.94
C ARG A 65 -61.24 24.76 50.60
N LYS A 66 -61.05 26.04 50.26
CA LYS A 66 -59.99 26.91 50.79
C LYS A 66 -60.28 27.30 52.25
N THR A 67 -61.51 27.66 52.58
CA THR A 67 -61.97 27.93 53.95
C THR A 67 -61.89 26.68 54.83
N LYS A 68 -62.44 25.54 54.39
CA LYS A 68 -62.29 24.26 55.11
C LYS A 68 -60.84 23.86 55.34
N ARG A 69 -59.93 24.14 54.39
CA ARG A 69 -58.47 23.94 54.59
C ARG A 69 -57.83 24.93 55.55
N ALA A 70 -58.34 26.16 55.65
CA ALA A 70 -57.87 27.15 56.62
C ALA A 70 -58.40 26.84 58.04
N GLU A 71 -59.63 26.35 58.16
CA GLU A 71 -60.25 25.87 59.40
C GLU A 71 -59.57 24.59 59.91
N ALA A 72 -59.33 23.61 59.03
CA ALA A 72 -58.55 22.42 59.35
C ALA A 72 -57.14 22.80 59.86
N LYS A 73 -56.47 23.77 59.22
CA LYS A 73 -55.18 24.30 59.70
C LYS A 73 -55.26 25.06 61.04
N ARG A 74 -56.43 25.58 61.43
CA ARG A 74 -56.63 26.15 62.78
C ARG A 74 -56.82 25.02 63.80
N GLN A 75 -57.59 23.98 63.48
CA GLN A 75 -57.80 22.81 64.35
C GLN A 75 -56.49 21.99 64.54
N ASP A 76 -55.73 21.75 63.47
CA ASP A 76 -54.40 21.12 63.55
C ASP A 76 -53.37 22.02 64.27
N GLY A 77 -53.57 23.35 64.23
CA GLY A 77 -52.73 24.34 64.92
C GLY A 77 -52.90 24.33 66.44
N GLU A 78 -54.11 24.07 66.94
CA GLU A 78 -54.38 23.94 68.38
C GLU A 78 -53.95 22.57 68.93
N GLY A 79 -53.96 21.52 68.11
CA GLY A 79 -53.48 20.18 68.49
C GLY A 79 -51.96 20.07 68.71
N LEU A 80 -51.16 21.01 68.17
CA LEU A 80 -49.69 20.94 68.18
C LEU A 80 -48.99 21.86 69.19
N GLN A 81 -49.71 22.63 70.00
CA GLN A 81 -49.11 23.47 71.06
C GLN A 81 -48.85 22.75 72.40
N ALA A 82 -49.16 21.44 72.52
CA ALA A 82 -48.98 20.68 73.76
C ALA A 82 -47.66 19.88 73.86
N ALA A 83 -46.84 19.79 72.80
CA ALA A 83 -45.83 18.72 72.68
C ALA A 83 -44.39 19.15 72.32
N ALA A 84 -44.08 20.45 72.21
CA ALA A 84 -42.79 20.92 71.66
C ALA A 84 -42.05 21.93 72.55
N ALA A 85 -41.91 21.62 73.84
CA ALA A 85 -41.01 22.33 74.75
C ALA A 85 -39.97 21.37 75.35
N LEU A 86 -38.89 21.07 74.62
CA LEU A 86 -37.59 20.63 75.15
C LEU A 86 -36.52 20.49 74.04
N SER A 87 -35.26 20.65 74.44
CA SER A 87 -34.02 20.30 73.72
C SER A 87 -33.44 21.28 72.69
N ARG A 88 -32.49 22.09 73.18
CA ARG A 88 -31.40 22.71 72.40
C ARG A 88 -30.41 21.64 71.88
N SER A 89 -29.69 21.95 70.79
CA SER A 89 -28.23 22.22 70.78
C SER A 89 -27.45 21.59 69.62
N HIS A 90 -26.55 22.39 69.03
CA HIS A 90 -25.30 22.01 68.34
C HIS A 90 -25.38 21.11 67.07
N SER A 91 -24.40 21.08 66.15
CA SER A 91 -23.38 22.06 65.71
C SER A 91 -22.66 21.51 64.45
N ILE A 92 -21.98 22.38 63.69
CA ILE A 92 -20.73 22.10 62.95
C ILE A 92 -20.75 21.27 61.62
N ASN A 93 -20.26 21.95 60.57
CA ASN A 93 -19.40 21.48 59.44
C ASN A 93 -19.93 20.45 58.41
N SER A 94 -19.60 20.51 57.12
CA SER A 94 -18.75 21.39 56.29
C SER A 94 -18.66 20.83 54.87
N SER A 95 -18.31 21.68 53.88
CA SER A 95 -17.30 21.40 52.82
C SER A 95 -17.46 20.18 51.89
N CYS A 96 -17.22 20.24 50.57
CA CYS A 96 -16.58 21.21 49.67
C CYS A 96 -16.50 20.50 48.29
N SER A 97 -16.12 21.25 47.24
CA SER A 97 -15.60 20.75 45.95
C SER A 97 -16.60 20.22 44.92
N SER A 98 -16.44 20.42 43.61
CA SER A 98 -15.62 21.39 42.84
C SER A 98 -15.91 21.22 41.32
N LEU A 99 -15.43 22.17 40.50
CA LEU A 99 -15.07 22.01 39.07
C LEU A 99 -16.16 21.47 38.11
N GLY A 100 -16.72 22.23 37.17
CA GLY A 100 -16.09 23.21 36.27
C GLY A 100 -16.37 22.81 34.80
N VAL A 101 -15.92 23.60 33.81
CA VAL A 101 -15.71 23.19 32.38
C VAL A 101 -17.02 22.93 31.56
N THR A 102 -17.29 23.46 30.36
CA THR A 102 -16.61 24.39 29.42
C THR A 102 -17.54 24.87 28.27
N THR A 103 -17.21 26.02 27.67
CA THR A 103 -17.10 26.29 26.20
C THR A 103 -18.29 26.10 25.20
N ARG A 104 -18.57 27.22 24.49
CA ARG A 104 -18.99 27.41 23.07
C ARG A 104 -19.59 26.24 22.25
N HIS A 105 -20.69 26.54 21.54
CA HIS A 105 -20.75 26.71 20.06
C HIS A 105 -22.14 27.28 19.69
N GLY A 106 -22.42 27.85 18.51
CA GLY A 106 -21.50 28.12 17.39
C GLY A 106 -21.88 27.51 16.04
N GLY A 107 -23.11 27.77 15.55
CA GLY A 107 -23.42 27.93 14.12
C GLY A 107 -23.67 26.72 13.21
N SER A 108 -24.51 26.98 12.20
CA SER A 108 -24.59 26.35 10.86
C SER A 108 -25.23 24.96 10.68
N GLY A 109 -25.97 24.83 9.57
CA GLY A 109 -25.96 23.60 8.76
C GLY A 109 -27.26 22.79 8.74
N GLY A 110 -28.10 23.03 7.73
CA GLY A 110 -29.31 22.24 7.48
C GLY A 110 -29.09 20.82 6.94
N GLY A 111 -30.19 20.09 6.75
CA GLY A 111 -30.19 18.82 6.01
C GLY A 111 -31.27 17.83 6.42
N TYR A 112 -32.30 17.71 5.57
CA TYR A 112 -33.09 16.49 5.29
C TYR A 112 -33.24 15.37 6.33
N GLY A 113 -34.51 15.02 6.63
CA GLY A 113 -34.96 13.64 6.43
C GLY A 113 -35.66 12.92 7.58
N GLY A 114 -36.97 12.69 7.41
CA GLY A 114 -37.55 11.36 7.64
C GLY A 114 -38.24 11.05 8.97
N ALA A 115 -39.54 10.75 8.86
CA ALA A 115 -40.31 9.79 9.66
C ALA A 115 -40.51 10.04 11.18
N ALA A 116 -41.69 10.61 11.47
CA ALA A 116 -42.70 10.08 12.39
C ALA A 116 -42.29 9.44 13.74
N GLU A 117 -42.74 10.08 14.83
CA GLU A 117 -43.64 9.41 15.77
C GLU A 117 -44.62 10.43 16.38
N GLU A 118 -45.87 10.01 16.62
CA GLU A 118 -46.98 10.88 16.98
C GLU A 118 -46.98 11.23 18.48
N SER A 119 -47.06 12.51 18.81
CA SER A 119 -47.44 12.95 20.15
C SER A 119 -48.56 13.98 20.04
N ILE A 120 -49.80 13.50 20.24
CA ILE A 120 -51.02 14.25 20.01
C ILE A 120 -51.27 15.20 21.19
N SER A 121 -50.66 16.38 21.15
CA SER A 121 -51.09 17.53 21.97
C SER A 121 -52.22 18.25 21.26
N SER A 122 -53.47 17.85 21.56
CA SER A 122 -54.67 18.51 21.03
C SER A 122 -54.90 19.87 21.71
N THR A 123 -54.15 20.90 21.29
CA THR A 123 -54.57 22.29 21.48
C THR A 123 -55.63 22.61 20.43
N THR A 124 -56.91 22.44 20.78
CA THR A 124 -58.02 22.99 19.97
C THR A 124 -57.91 24.51 19.96
N SER A 125 -57.40 25.05 18.86
CA SER A 125 -57.46 26.49 18.58
C SER A 125 -58.90 26.87 18.27
N LEU A 126 -59.57 27.51 19.23
CA LEU A 126 -60.81 28.24 18.98
C LEU A 126 -60.54 29.33 17.93
N SER A 127 -61.58 29.70 17.17
CA SER A 127 -61.51 30.89 16.33
C SER A 127 -61.37 32.15 17.19
N PRO A 128 -60.80 33.26 16.67
CA PRO A 128 -60.66 34.49 17.45
C PRO A 128 -62.02 35.01 17.95
N GLU A 129 -63.07 34.91 17.14
CA GLU A 129 -64.44 35.31 17.49
C GLU A 129 -64.99 34.49 18.70
N GLU A 130 -64.76 33.18 18.73
CA GLU A 130 -65.16 32.30 19.84
C GLU A 130 -64.36 32.59 21.13
N GLU A 131 -63.08 32.92 21.03
CA GLU A 131 -62.28 33.29 22.20
C GLU A 131 -62.68 34.68 22.72
N GLU A 132 -63.01 35.66 21.88
CA GLU A 132 -63.57 36.96 22.29
C GLU A 132 -64.94 36.82 22.98
N GLU A 133 -65.83 35.97 22.46
CA GLU A 133 -67.13 35.69 23.10
C GLU A 133 -66.95 35.00 24.46
N ARG A 134 -66.04 34.01 24.54
CA ARG A 134 -65.68 33.32 25.79
C ARG A 134 -65.16 34.30 26.85
N GLN A 135 -64.34 35.26 26.46
CA GLN A 135 -63.83 36.29 27.37
C GLN A 135 -64.93 37.21 27.88
N ARG A 136 -65.80 37.71 26.98
CA ARG A 136 -66.97 38.52 27.35
C ARG A 136 -67.86 37.76 28.34
N ALA A 137 -68.14 36.47 28.08
CA ALA A 137 -68.91 35.62 28.99
C ALA A 137 -68.24 35.43 30.37
N VAL A 138 -66.92 35.26 30.43
CA VAL A 138 -66.19 35.11 31.70
C VAL A 138 -66.15 36.42 32.48
N LYS A 139 -65.83 37.57 31.84
CA LYS A 139 -65.82 38.89 32.50
C LYS A 139 -67.23 39.24 33.00
N ALA A 140 -68.27 39.02 32.19
CA ALA A 140 -69.67 39.21 32.59
C ALA A 140 -70.11 38.28 33.73
N ALA A 141 -69.71 37.01 33.75
CA ALA A 141 -69.99 36.11 34.88
C ALA A 141 -69.32 36.57 36.19
N CYS A 142 -68.08 37.08 36.12
CA CYS A 142 -67.40 37.67 37.28
C CYS A 142 -68.12 38.93 37.78
N PHE A 143 -68.62 39.77 36.86
CA PHE A 143 -69.41 40.94 37.19
C PHE A 143 -70.74 40.55 37.88
N VAL A 144 -71.50 39.59 37.33
CA VAL A 144 -72.76 39.12 37.93
C VAL A 144 -72.55 38.61 39.37
N HIS A 145 -71.52 37.79 39.62
CA HIS A 145 -71.17 37.35 40.98
C HIS A 145 -70.77 38.53 41.89
N THR A 146 -70.11 39.56 41.34
CA THR A 146 -69.78 40.78 42.12
C THR A 146 -71.06 41.56 42.46
N ALA A 147 -71.99 41.67 41.52
CA ALA A 147 -73.27 42.35 41.70
C ALA A 147 -74.22 41.62 42.68
N GLU A 148 -74.14 40.29 42.81
CA GLU A 148 -74.87 39.52 43.84
C GLU A 148 -74.54 39.97 45.28
N HIS A 149 -73.39 40.60 45.53
CA HIS A 149 -73.08 41.20 46.83
C HIS A 149 -73.89 42.46 47.16
N TYR A 150 -74.48 43.11 46.15
CA TYR A 150 -75.20 44.38 46.26
C TYR A 150 -76.72 44.25 46.05
N GLY A 151 -77.21 43.07 45.66
CA GLY A 151 -78.64 42.81 45.46
C GLY A 151 -78.89 41.67 44.47
N ASP A 152 -80.13 41.52 44.01
CA ASP A 152 -80.42 40.66 42.85
C ASP A 152 -79.81 41.31 41.59
N PRO A 153 -78.92 40.64 40.84
CA PRO A 153 -78.32 41.22 39.62
C PRO A 153 -79.33 41.37 38.47
N THR A 154 -80.55 40.84 38.60
CA THR A 154 -81.66 41.06 37.66
C THR A 154 -82.57 42.23 38.02
N ASP A 155 -82.42 42.81 39.23
CA ASP A 155 -83.11 44.03 39.64
C ASP A 155 -82.25 45.26 39.29
N SER A 156 -82.48 45.81 38.10
CA SER A 156 -81.76 46.96 37.57
C SER A 156 -81.89 48.22 38.41
N ASP A 157 -82.95 48.32 39.22
CA ASP A 157 -83.36 49.56 39.88
C ASP A 157 -82.90 49.60 41.35
N ALA A 158 -82.52 48.46 41.91
CA ALA A 158 -82.06 48.32 43.30
C ALA A 158 -80.58 47.94 43.46
N ASN A 159 -79.94 47.36 42.44
CA ASN A 159 -78.56 46.87 42.54
C ASN A 159 -77.53 47.96 42.21
N GLU A 160 -76.77 48.40 43.22
CA GLU A 160 -75.79 49.49 43.09
C GLU A 160 -74.74 49.23 42.01
N ALA A 161 -74.21 48.01 41.89
CA ALA A 161 -73.21 47.68 40.88
C ALA A 161 -73.78 47.70 39.45
N VAL A 162 -75.03 47.25 39.28
CA VAL A 162 -75.74 47.25 37.98
C VAL A 162 -76.09 48.68 37.57
N LEU A 163 -76.59 49.51 38.50
CA LEU A 163 -76.85 50.93 38.30
C LEU A 163 -75.59 51.67 37.88
N GLN A 164 -74.49 51.52 38.63
CA GLN A 164 -73.22 52.19 38.31
C GLN A 164 -72.67 51.78 36.94
N VAL A 165 -72.76 50.50 36.54
CA VAL A 165 -72.38 50.08 35.17
C VAL A 165 -73.33 50.64 34.11
N GLY A 166 -74.63 50.71 34.38
CA GLY A 166 -75.63 51.28 33.47
C GLY A 166 -75.40 52.77 33.22
N ASP A 167 -75.21 53.54 34.29
CA ASP A 167 -74.89 54.97 34.25
C ASP A 167 -73.53 55.21 33.56
N TYR A 168 -72.52 54.39 33.87
CA TYR A 168 -71.21 54.47 33.23
C TYR A 168 -71.29 54.20 31.73
N ALA A 169 -71.97 53.13 31.31
CA ALA A 169 -72.17 52.78 29.90
C ALA A 169 -73.11 53.76 29.16
N GLN A 170 -73.90 54.57 29.86
CA GLN A 170 -74.62 55.71 29.27
C GLN A 170 -73.68 56.90 29.08
N LEU A 171 -72.88 57.26 30.09
CA LEU A 171 -71.87 58.31 30.00
C LEU A 171 -70.84 58.02 28.89
N GLU A 172 -70.31 56.80 28.77
CA GLU A 172 -69.44 56.40 27.67
C GLU A 172 -70.07 56.67 26.30
N ARG A 173 -71.36 56.35 26.13
CA ARG A 173 -72.10 56.59 24.87
C ARG A 173 -72.29 58.09 24.61
N ASP A 174 -72.64 58.86 25.62
CA ASP A 174 -72.87 60.30 25.50
C ASP A 174 -71.56 61.05 25.17
N LEU A 175 -70.42 60.61 25.75
CA LEU A 175 -69.09 61.11 25.42
C LEU A 175 -68.66 60.75 24.00
N LEU A 176 -68.89 59.51 23.55
CA LEU A 176 -68.59 59.07 22.19
C LEU A 176 -69.48 59.76 21.16
N GLU A 177 -70.77 59.95 21.46
CA GLU A 177 -71.69 60.72 20.62
C GLU A 177 -71.27 62.20 20.57
N GLY A 178 -70.89 62.81 21.70
CA GLY A 178 -70.34 64.17 21.75
C GLY A 178 -69.06 64.33 20.92
N ALA A 179 -68.11 63.42 21.09
CA ALA A 179 -66.85 63.40 20.35
C ALA A 179 -67.06 63.22 18.83
N THR A 180 -67.98 62.36 18.41
CA THR A 180 -68.24 62.08 16.98
C THR A 180 -69.14 63.12 16.31
N SER A 181 -70.11 63.69 17.03
CA SER A 181 -71.05 64.67 16.49
C SER A 181 -70.53 66.11 16.52
N THR A 182 -69.77 66.50 17.55
CA THR A 182 -69.27 67.88 17.72
C THR A 182 -67.75 68.01 17.57
N GLY A 183 -67.00 66.91 17.57
CA GLY A 183 -65.53 66.92 17.50
C GLY A 183 -64.86 67.29 18.83
N SER A 184 -65.61 67.37 19.93
CA SER A 184 -65.11 67.74 21.26
C SER A 184 -65.94 67.09 22.37
N VAL A 185 -65.31 66.92 23.54
CA VAL A 185 -65.93 66.42 24.77
C VAL A 185 -65.84 67.52 25.82
N ASP A 186 -66.92 67.77 26.58
CA ASP A 186 -66.88 68.75 27.66
C ASP A 186 -66.03 68.24 28.84
N ALA A 187 -65.29 69.14 29.46
CA ALA A 187 -64.49 68.85 30.65
C ALA A 187 -65.37 68.46 31.85
N VAL A 188 -66.62 68.93 31.90
CA VAL A 188 -67.59 68.55 32.94
C VAL A 188 -68.01 67.09 32.78
N ASP A 189 -68.32 66.66 31.57
CA ASP A 189 -68.72 65.28 31.28
C ASP A 189 -67.54 64.31 31.49
N LEU A 190 -66.33 64.70 31.07
CA LEU A 190 -65.10 63.93 31.31
C LEU A 190 -64.78 63.80 32.81
N HIS A 191 -65.02 64.84 33.60
CA HIS A 191 -64.84 64.79 35.06
C HIS A 191 -65.90 63.89 35.73
N THR A 192 -67.15 63.99 35.30
CA THR A 192 -68.26 63.15 35.77
C THR A 192 -68.00 61.67 35.45
N HIS A 193 -67.53 61.39 34.24
CA HIS A 193 -67.08 60.07 33.83
C HIS A 193 -65.94 59.54 34.70
N HIS A 194 -64.90 60.34 34.97
CA HIS A 194 -63.81 59.91 35.87
C HIS A 194 -64.29 59.58 37.29
N LEU A 195 -65.19 60.39 37.87
CA LEU A 195 -65.80 60.11 39.17
C LEU A 195 -66.65 58.84 39.14
N SER A 196 -67.39 58.60 38.05
CA SER A 196 -68.17 57.38 37.82
C SER A 196 -67.27 56.15 37.66
N THR A 197 -66.18 56.23 36.87
CA THR A 197 -65.16 55.17 36.78
C THR A 197 -64.62 54.83 38.16
N ARG A 198 -64.31 55.84 38.99
CA ARG A 198 -63.77 55.65 40.33
C ARG A 198 -64.78 54.95 41.24
N ALA A 199 -66.03 55.42 41.29
CA ALA A 199 -67.09 54.81 42.08
C ALA A 199 -67.30 53.34 41.68
N LEU A 200 -67.37 53.06 40.37
CA LEU A 200 -67.48 51.71 39.83
C LEU A 200 -66.29 50.83 40.23
N VAL A 201 -65.05 51.33 40.12
CA VAL A 201 -63.84 50.58 40.52
C VAL A 201 -63.80 50.33 42.03
N ASP A 202 -64.21 51.30 42.86
CA ASP A 202 -64.32 51.12 44.32
C ASP A 202 -65.37 50.02 44.63
N THR A 203 -66.57 50.08 44.04
CA THR A 203 -67.63 49.04 44.19
C THR A 203 -67.17 47.66 43.71
N LEU A 204 -66.50 47.57 42.56
CA LEU A 204 -65.98 46.30 42.03
C LEU A 204 -64.81 45.75 42.85
N ARG A 205 -63.95 46.60 43.41
CA ARG A 205 -62.88 46.21 44.33
C ARG A 205 -63.45 45.65 45.62
N ASP A 206 -64.39 46.37 46.22
CA ASP A 206 -64.98 46.01 47.52
C ASP A 206 -65.87 44.77 47.41
N GLY A 207 -66.53 44.56 46.26
CA GLY A 207 -67.21 43.31 45.88
C GLY A 207 -66.27 42.17 45.42
N GLY A 208 -64.96 42.39 45.34
CA GLY A 208 -63.97 41.34 45.08
C GLY A 208 -63.76 40.92 43.61
N TYR A 209 -64.26 41.70 42.63
CA TYR A 209 -64.17 41.39 41.19
C TYR A 209 -62.75 41.01 40.74
N GLY A 210 -61.75 41.79 41.14
CA GLY A 210 -60.34 41.56 40.77
C GLY A 210 -59.78 40.23 41.29
N ASP A 211 -60.24 39.73 42.44
CA ASP A 211 -59.82 38.45 43.00
C ASP A 211 -60.51 37.26 42.33
N ILE A 212 -61.80 37.41 42.02
CA ILE A 212 -62.58 36.44 41.23
C ILE A 212 -61.94 36.30 39.85
N MET A 213 -61.65 37.42 39.18
CA MET A 213 -61.08 37.43 37.84
C MET A 213 -59.64 36.89 37.83
N ARG A 214 -58.78 37.24 38.81
CA ARG A 214 -57.45 36.60 39.00
C ARG A 214 -57.55 35.07 39.09
N TYR A 215 -58.57 34.54 39.78
CA TYR A 215 -58.79 33.10 39.87
C TYR A 215 -59.15 32.48 38.51
N PHE A 216 -60.06 33.08 37.76
CA PHE A 216 -60.48 32.54 36.46
C PHE A 216 -59.39 32.65 35.39
N VAL A 217 -58.68 33.79 35.28
CA VAL A 217 -57.50 33.90 34.41
C VAL A 217 -56.49 32.81 34.74
N LYS A 218 -56.24 32.56 36.03
CA LYS A 218 -55.36 31.46 36.46
C LYS A 218 -55.92 30.07 36.13
N GLN A 219 -57.22 29.82 36.28
CA GLN A 219 -57.84 28.52 35.96
C GLN A 219 -57.83 28.22 34.45
N LEU A 220 -58.11 29.22 33.62
CA LEU A 220 -58.30 29.08 32.18
C LEU A 220 -56.97 29.03 31.41
N TYR A 221 -55.94 29.73 31.89
CA TYR A 221 -54.65 29.90 31.19
C TYR A 221 -53.44 29.34 31.94
N THR A 222 -53.60 28.74 33.14
CA THR A 222 -52.55 27.85 33.67
C THR A 222 -52.63 26.52 32.92
N PRO A 223 -51.58 26.09 32.20
CA PRO A 223 -51.59 24.80 31.53
C PRO A 223 -51.85 23.69 32.55
N HIS A 224 -52.82 22.84 32.25
CA HIS A 224 -53.05 21.61 33.02
C HIS A 224 -51.94 20.60 32.71
N THR A 225 -50.73 20.87 33.18
CA THR A 225 -49.69 19.85 33.29
C THR A 225 -50.27 18.75 34.16
N THR A 226 -50.55 17.59 33.56
CA THR A 226 -51.05 16.39 34.24
C THR A 226 -49.94 15.79 35.08
N THR A 227 -49.55 16.51 36.13
CA THR A 227 -48.44 16.15 37.01
C THR A 227 -48.91 15.07 37.96
N SER A 228 -48.50 13.85 37.63
CA SER A 228 -48.45 12.70 38.53
C SER A 228 -48.01 13.10 39.94
N ILE A 229 -48.58 12.40 40.92
CA ILE A 229 -48.33 12.58 42.35
C ILE A 229 -46.83 12.59 42.66
N ALA A 230 -46.40 13.61 43.43
CA ALA A 230 -45.24 13.68 44.35
C ALA A 230 -44.23 14.82 44.10
N ALA A 231 -44.41 15.96 44.78
CA ALA A 231 -43.31 16.75 45.37
C ALA A 231 -43.81 17.80 46.38
N VAL A 232 -43.55 17.52 47.67
CA VAL A 232 -43.21 18.46 48.77
C VAL A 232 -43.71 19.92 48.71
N GLN A 233 -44.60 20.26 49.65
CA GLN A 233 -44.92 21.63 50.01
C GLN A 233 -43.72 22.33 50.68
N ARG A 234 -43.44 23.58 50.30
CA ARG A 234 -42.68 24.52 51.14
C ARG A 234 -43.29 25.93 51.01
N PRO A 235 -43.76 26.56 52.10
CA PRO A 235 -44.34 27.89 52.03
C PRO A 235 -43.22 28.96 52.05
N ALA A 236 -43.26 29.89 51.10
CA ALA A 236 -42.46 31.11 51.07
C ALA A 236 -43.30 32.25 50.43
N PRO A 237 -43.05 33.52 50.77
CA PRO A 237 -44.08 34.55 50.75
C PRO A 237 -44.27 35.21 49.38
N SER A 238 -45.51 35.65 49.12
CA SER A 238 -45.88 36.76 48.22
C SER A 238 -44.98 36.92 46.98
N ALA A 239 -44.90 35.87 46.16
CA ALA A 239 -44.26 35.98 44.86
C ALA A 239 -45.15 36.83 43.93
N VAL A 240 -44.54 37.86 43.35
CA VAL A 240 -45.09 38.60 42.20
C VAL A 240 -45.41 37.59 41.09
N LEU A 241 -46.51 37.80 40.36
CA LEU A 241 -46.89 36.97 39.22
C LEU A 241 -45.84 37.11 38.09
N THR A 242 -44.81 36.27 38.13
CA THR A 242 -43.78 36.15 37.08
C THR A 242 -43.75 34.74 36.48
N ASP A 243 -44.90 34.06 36.46
CA ASP A 243 -45.11 32.82 35.71
C ASP A 243 -45.55 33.20 34.28
N THR A 244 -44.56 33.31 33.39
CA THR A 244 -44.68 33.97 32.07
C THR A 244 -45.67 33.36 31.06
N PRO A 245 -45.91 32.04 30.93
CA PRO A 245 -46.75 31.54 29.82
C PRO A 245 -48.23 31.87 30.00
N ALA A 246 -48.75 31.83 31.23
CA ALA A 246 -50.16 32.09 31.51
C ALA A 246 -50.53 33.57 31.34
N LEU A 247 -49.62 34.49 31.69
CA LEU A 247 -49.81 35.92 31.48
C LEU A 247 -49.76 36.29 29.99
N SER A 248 -48.77 35.79 29.25
CA SER A 248 -48.70 36.02 27.80
C SER A 248 -49.94 35.52 27.06
N GLN A 249 -50.54 34.41 27.49
CA GLN A 249 -51.79 33.93 26.90
C GLN A 249 -53.01 34.77 27.34
N ALA A 250 -53.04 35.28 28.57
CA ALA A 250 -54.08 36.16 29.07
C ALA A 250 -54.07 37.56 28.40
N TYR A 251 -52.88 38.08 28.06
CA TYR A 251 -52.76 39.28 27.23
C TYR A 251 -53.19 39.00 25.79
N ALA A 252 -52.67 37.93 25.17
CA ALA A 252 -52.93 37.60 23.76
C ALA A 252 -54.41 37.28 23.43
N CYS A 253 -55.25 37.03 24.43
CA CYS A 253 -56.70 36.95 24.24
C CYS A 253 -57.41 38.29 24.48
N GLY A 254 -56.95 39.15 25.41
CA GLY A 254 -57.65 40.37 25.85
C GLY A 254 -58.26 40.28 27.26
N MET A 255 -57.91 39.24 28.02
CA MET A 255 -58.35 39.09 29.42
C MET A 255 -57.68 40.04 30.39
N VAL A 256 -56.51 40.58 30.02
CA VAL A 256 -55.77 41.61 30.76
C VAL A 256 -55.25 42.65 29.77
N ASP A 257 -55.45 43.94 30.05
CA ASP A 257 -54.84 45.04 29.30
C ASP A 257 -53.32 45.10 29.57
N GLU A 258 -52.51 44.88 28.52
CA GLU A 258 -51.04 44.95 28.58
C GLU A 258 -50.52 46.31 29.03
N GLY A 259 -51.13 47.40 28.58
CA GLY A 259 -50.72 48.77 28.88
C GLY A 259 -50.97 49.14 30.33
N LEU A 260 -52.15 48.78 30.87
CA LEU A 260 -52.47 49.01 32.28
C LEU A 260 -51.67 48.13 33.23
N ASP A 261 -51.42 46.85 32.90
CA ASP A 261 -50.58 45.99 33.74
C ASP A 261 -49.08 46.35 33.64
N HIS A 262 -48.60 46.83 32.49
CA HIS A 262 -47.26 47.42 32.39
C HIS A 262 -47.14 48.69 33.25
N LEU A 263 -48.12 49.60 33.18
CA LEU A 263 -48.18 50.79 34.03
C LEU A 263 -48.20 50.40 35.51
N ARG A 264 -49.01 49.42 35.90
CA ARG A 264 -49.01 48.84 37.25
C ARG A 264 -47.64 48.31 37.66
N GLY A 265 -46.93 47.60 36.78
CA GLY A 265 -45.55 47.15 37.01
C GLY A 265 -44.56 48.30 37.24
N LEU A 266 -44.71 49.41 36.50
CA LEU A 266 -43.94 50.64 36.72
C LEU A 266 -44.28 51.30 38.07
N VAL A 267 -45.57 51.39 38.44
CA VAL A 267 -46.01 51.96 39.73
C VAL A 267 -45.54 51.09 40.91
N VAL A 268 -45.58 49.77 40.81
CA VAL A 268 -44.98 48.84 41.80
C VAL A 268 -43.47 49.08 41.95
N THR A 269 -42.77 49.29 40.84
CA THR A 269 -41.32 49.57 40.84
C THR A 269 -41.03 50.94 41.47
N LEU A 270 -41.81 51.97 41.13
CA LEU A 270 -41.73 53.31 41.70
C LEU A 270 -41.98 53.29 43.21
N ARG A 271 -43.03 52.59 43.66
CA ARG A 271 -43.34 52.38 45.08
C ARG A 271 -42.17 51.72 45.81
N ARG A 272 -41.58 50.65 45.25
CA ARG A 272 -40.37 50.00 45.81
C ARG A 272 -39.18 50.97 45.90
N LEU A 273 -38.93 51.78 44.87
CA LEU A 273 -37.83 52.74 44.85
C LEU A 273 -38.02 53.86 45.88
N ILE A 274 -39.24 54.37 46.03
CA ILE A 274 -39.60 55.35 47.06
C ILE A 274 -39.42 54.73 48.46
N HIS A 275 -39.94 53.53 48.69
CA HIS A 275 -39.76 52.79 49.94
C HIS A 275 -38.29 52.59 50.31
N GLN A 276 -37.45 52.19 49.34
CA GLN A 276 -36.01 52.04 49.54
C GLN A 276 -35.31 53.39 49.84
N ARG A 277 -35.67 54.46 49.11
CA ARG A 277 -35.15 55.82 49.33
C ARG A 277 -35.56 56.38 50.70
N ASN A 278 -36.75 56.03 51.20
CA ASN A 278 -37.24 56.43 52.51
C ASN A 278 -36.51 55.72 53.66
N GLN A 279 -35.87 54.57 53.38
CA GLN A 279 -35.13 53.75 54.33
C GLN A 279 -33.61 53.95 54.27
N SER A 280 -33.04 54.32 53.13
CA SER A 280 -31.60 54.50 52.97
C SER A 280 -31.08 55.76 53.67
N THR A 281 -30.02 55.61 54.45
CA THR A 281 -29.33 56.75 55.07
C THR A 281 -28.31 57.39 54.14
N VAL A 282 -28.06 58.70 54.28
CA VAL A 282 -27.04 59.44 53.50
C VAL A 282 -25.65 58.79 53.59
N ASN A 283 -25.33 58.12 54.69
CA ASN A 283 -24.06 57.42 54.87
C ASN A 283 -23.96 56.16 53.99
N GLU A 284 -25.06 55.41 53.83
CA GLU A 284 -25.10 54.28 52.89
C GLU A 284 -24.94 54.74 51.45
N ASP A 285 -25.58 55.86 51.07
CA ASP A 285 -25.46 56.40 49.72
C ASP A 285 -24.03 56.87 49.42
N ILE A 286 -23.37 57.56 50.35
CA ILE A 286 -21.93 57.89 50.23
C ILE A 286 -21.10 56.61 50.05
N HIS A 287 -21.38 55.55 50.80
CA HIS A 287 -20.67 54.28 50.65
C HIS A 287 -20.93 53.59 49.30
N ARG A 288 -22.17 53.61 48.81
CA ARG A 288 -22.55 53.12 47.47
C ARG A 288 -21.83 53.90 46.36
N TYR A 289 -21.76 55.23 46.47
CA TYR A 289 -21.02 56.07 45.53
C TYR A 289 -19.51 55.79 45.55
N GLN A 290 -18.91 55.58 46.72
CA GLN A 290 -17.50 55.18 46.84
C GLN A 290 -17.25 53.82 46.17
N LEU A 291 -18.07 52.81 46.45
CA LEU A 291 -17.97 51.49 45.81
C LEU A 291 -18.11 51.55 44.29
N LEU A 292 -19.04 52.38 43.78
CA LEU A 292 -19.23 52.59 42.34
C LEU A 292 -18.02 53.29 41.72
N HIS A 293 -17.48 54.33 42.37
CA HIS A 293 -16.30 55.05 41.87
C HIS A 293 -15.06 54.15 41.84
N ASP A 294 -14.84 53.37 42.89
CA ASP A 294 -13.81 52.33 42.96
C ASP A 294 -13.97 51.27 41.85
N ALA A 295 -15.20 50.84 41.57
CA ALA A 295 -15.47 49.88 40.50
C ALA A 295 -15.16 50.47 39.11
N VAL A 296 -15.56 51.72 38.84
CA VAL A 296 -15.24 52.42 37.59
C VAL A 296 -13.72 52.63 37.43
N ASN A 297 -13.01 52.99 38.51
CA ASN A 297 -11.56 53.16 38.47
C ASN A 297 -10.83 51.83 38.20
N ARG A 298 -11.32 50.71 38.78
CA ARG A 298 -10.79 49.36 38.48
C ARG A 298 -11.08 48.93 37.04
N ASP A 299 -12.27 49.24 36.51
CA ASP A 299 -12.62 48.94 35.12
C ASP A 299 -11.74 49.73 34.14
N GLN A 300 -11.55 51.03 34.38
CA GLN A 300 -10.62 51.87 33.60
C GLN A 300 -9.19 51.32 33.62
N ALA A 301 -8.67 50.93 34.79
CA ALA A 301 -7.36 50.28 34.89
C ALA A 301 -7.31 48.96 34.10
N GLY A 302 -8.34 48.13 34.21
CA GLY A 302 -8.47 46.90 33.42
C GLY A 302 -8.49 47.14 31.90
N THR A 303 -9.17 48.19 31.43
CA THR A 303 -9.13 48.54 29.99
C THR A 303 -7.74 48.99 29.53
N ALA A 304 -6.97 49.69 30.37
CA ALA A 304 -5.59 50.08 30.07
C ALA A 304 -4.67 48.85 29.99
N ASP A 305 -4.79 47.90 30.93
CA ASP A 305 -4.04 46.64 30.91
C ASP A 305 -4.36 45.80 29.65
N VAL A 306 -5.62 45.74 29.25
CA VAL A 306 -6.04 45.08 27.99
C VAL A 306 -5.44 45.76 26.76
N GLN A 307 -5.37 47.10 26.73
CA GLN A 307 -4.72 47.83 25.64
C GLN A 307 -3.21 47.54 25.57
N VAL A 308 -2.51 47.54 26.71
CA VAL A 308 -1.07 47.19 26.79
C VAL A 308 -0.83 45.73 26.37
N LEU A 309 -1.69 44.80 26.80
CA LEU A 309 -1.61 43.39 26.41
C LEU A 309 -1.81 43.22 24.90
N ASN A 310 -2.77 43.93 24.31
CA ASN A 310 -3.03 43.89 22.87
C ASN A 310 -1.87 44.48 22.06
N GLN A 311 -1.26 45.59 22.51
CA GLN A 311 -0.05 46.15 21.90
C GLN A 311 1.11 45.14 21.91
N ARG A 312 1.41 44.54 23.08
CA ARG A 312 2.45 43.50 23.21
C ARG A 312 2.16 42.28 22.32
N TYR A 313 0.89 41.86 22.22
CA TYR A 313 0.50 40.78 21.33
C TYR A 313 0.76 41.11 19.85
N LEU A 314 0.44 42.34 19.42
CA LEU A 314 0.72 42.80 18.05
C LEU A 314 2.23 42.91 17.77
N GLU A 315 3.03 43.37 18.74
CA GLU A 315 4.49 43.41 18.64
C GLU A 315 5.09 42.01 18.49
N VAL A 316 4.68 41.05 19.33
CA VAL A 316 5.14 39.65 19.26
C VAL A 316 4.68 38.99 17.96
N LYS A 317 3.45 39.26 17.51
CA LYS A 317 2.94 38.77 16.21
C LYS A 317 3.78 39.31 15.05
N ALA A 318 4.10 40.61 15.05
CA ALA A 318 4.94 41.24 14.03
C ALA A 318 6.39 40.73 14.09
N ALA A 319 6.94 40.46 15.28
CA ALA A 319 8.27 39.86 15.44
C ALA A 319 8.32 38.46 14.81
N ARG A 320 7.37 37.59 15.17
CA ARG A 320 7.26 36.23 14.58
C ARG A 320 7.03 36.25 13.07
N GLN A 321 6.26 37.20 12.54
CA GLN A 321 6.09 37.35 11.09
C GLN A 321 7.40 37.70 10.37
N ARG A 322 8.29 38.50 10.99
CA ARG A 322 9.62 38.78 10.44
C ARG A 322 10.57 37.59 10.54
N GLU A 323 10.49 36.82 11.63
CA GLU A 323 11.26 35.60 11.86
C GLU A 323 10.89 34.51 10.84
N VAL A 324 9.60 34.22 10.67
CA VAL A 324 9.10 33.29 9.62
C VAL A 324 9.54 33.75 8.24
N ALA A 325 9.35 35.04 7.90
CA ALA A 325 9.79 35.58 6.61
C ALA A 325 11.33 35.64 6.43
N ALA A 326 12.12 35.42 7.47
CA ALA A 326 13.57 35.23 7.36
C ALA A 326 13.90 33.75 7.08
N LEU A 327 13.28 32.83 7.83
CA LEU A 327 13.39 31.38 7.61
C LEU A 327 12.90 30.97 6.22
N ASP A 328 11.81 31.54 5.71
CA ASP A 328 11.30 31.27 4.36
C ASP A 328 12.33 31.62 3.27
N ARG A 329 13.14 32.69 3.48
CA ARG A 329 14.23 33.05 2.55
C ARG A 329 15.44 32.13 2.67
N GLU A 330 15.74 31.66 3.87
CA GLU A 330 16.81 30.68 4.12
C GLU A 330 16.46 29.33 3.48
N VAL A 331 15.21 28.88 3.61
CA VAL A 331 14.69 27.69 2.91
C VAL A 331 14.81 27.85 1.39
N GLN A 332 14.38 28.99 0.83
CA GLN A 332 14.52 29.26 -0.61
C GLN A 332 15.99 29.23 -1.08
N ALA A 333 16.91 29.81 -0.31
CA ALA A 333 18.33 29.76 -0.62
C ALA A 333 18.88 28.32 -0.60
N LEU A 334 18.49 27.50 0.38
CA LEU A 334 18.87 26.10 0.46
C LEU A 334 18.25 25.24 -0.65
N GLU A 335 17.02 25.55 -1.08
CA GLU A 335 16.37 24.91 -2.24
C GLU A 335 17.10 25.25 -3.55
N ASP A 336 17.54 26.50 -3.73
CA ASP A 336 18.34 26.93 -4.89
C ASP A 336 19.75 26.30 -4.88
N GLU A 337 20.41 26.22 -3.72
CA GLU A 337 21.68 25.50 -3.56
C GLU A 337 21.55 24.00 -3.86
N LEU A 338 20.48 23.36 -3.38
CA LEU A 338 20.20 21.95 -3.64
C LEU A 338 19.94 21.69 -5.13
N GLN A 339 19.17 22.56 -5.80
CA GLN A 339 18.98 22.51 -7.25
C GLN A 339 20.28 22.74 -8.02
N TYR A 340 21.15 23.64 -7.56
CA TYR A 340 22.46 23.85 -8.16
C TYR A 340 23.37 22.61 -8.04
N VAL A 341 23.39 21.96 -6.87
CA VAL A 341 24.13 20.72 -6.65
C VAL A 341 23.57 19.58 -7.51
N GLN A 342 22.24 19.44 -7.61
CA GLN A 342 21.61 18.46 -8.50
C GLN A 342 22.01 18.66 -9.96
N ARG A 343 21.87 19.87 -10.50
CA ARG A 343 22.26 20.18 -11.90
C ARG A 343 23.75 19.95 -12.14
N THR A 344 24.61 20.25 -11.16
CA THR A 344 26.05 19.97 -11.24
C THR A 344 26.32 18.47 -11.29
N ALA A 345 25.66 17.69 -10.42
CA ALA A 345 25.76 16.23 -10.40
C ALA A 345 25.23 15.58 -11.68
N ASP A 346 24.15 16.08 -12.27
CA ASP A 346 23.63 15.61 -13.56
C ASP A 346 24.64 15.85 -14.69
N VAL A 347 25.27 17.04 -14.73
CA VAL A 347 26.33 17.36 -15.72
C VAL A 347 27.57 16.49 -15.51
N GLU A 348 27.97 16.20 -14.27
CA GLU A 348 29.05 15.27 -13.98
C GLU A 348 28.70 13.83 -14.40
N LEU A 349 27.47 13.37 -14.14
CA LEU A 349 26.98 12.05 -14.58
C LEU A 349 26.94 11.93 -16.10
N GLU A 350 26.47 12.96 -16.83
CA GLU A 350 26.57 13.00 -18.29
C GLU A 350 28.02 12.95 -18.78
N ALA A 351 28.94 13.66 -18.11
CA ALA A 351 30.36 13.62 -18.46
C ALA A 351 30.96 12.21 -18.22
N PHE A 352 30.62 11.56 -17.11
CA PHE A 352 31.02 10.17 -16.85
C PHE A 352 30.45 9.20 -17.88
N GLN A 353 29.18 9.35 -18.29
CA GLN A 353 28.58 8.54 -19.34
C GLN A 353 29.30 8.70 -20.67
N ARG A 354 29.58 9.94 -21.11
CA ARG A 354 30.36 10.21 -22.33
C ARG A 354 31.76 9.60 -22.28
N VAL A 355 32.46 9.68 -21.14
CA VAL A 355 33.78 9.02 -20.95
C VAL A 355 33.66 7.50 -20.97
N GLN A 356 32.58 6.93 -20.41
CA GLN A 356 32.33 5.50 -20.46
C GLN A 356 32.03 5.02 -21.90
N GLU A 357 31.31 5.82 -22.69
CA GLU A 357 31.05 5.57 -24.10
C GLU A 357 32.34 5.60 -24.93
N THR A 358 33.17 6.64 -24.82
CA THR A 358 34.44 6.71 -25.56
C THR A 358 35.38 5.57 -25.19
N VAL A 359 35.51 5.21 -23.90
CA VAL A 359 36.31 4.06 -23.46
C VAL A 359 35.76 2.73 -24.02
N GLN A 360 34.43 2.58 -24.15
CA GLN A 360 33.84 1.41 -24.80
C GLN A 360 34.09 1.39 -26.31
N GLU A 361 34.04 2.55 -26.99
CA GLU A 361 34.33 2.67 -28.41
C GLU A 361 35.81 2.40 -28.71
N ASP A 362 36.73 2.97 -27.95
CA ASP A 362 38.17 2.70 -28.03
C ASP A 362 38.45 1.20 -27.82
N ARG A 363 37.82 0.58 -26.82
CA ARG A 363 37.95 -0.86 -26.59
C ARG A 363 37.39 -1.69 -27.76
N ARG A 364 36.25 -1.29 -28.36
CA ARG A 364 35.68 -1.94 -29.56
C ARG A 364 36.60 -1.76 -30.78
N CYS A 365 37.19 -0.58 -30.96
CA CYS A 365 38.13 -0.27 -32.03
C CYS A 365 39.45 -1.05 -31.88
N SER A 366 40.03 -1.09 -30.69
CA SER A 366 41.20 -1.92 -30.36
C SER A 366 40.91 -3.41 -30.63
N LEU A 367 39.77 -3.94 -30.18
CA LEU A 367 39.39 -5.33 -30.44
C LEU A 367 39.22 -5.61 -31.94
N ARG A 368 38.64 -4.68 -32.72
CA ARG A 368 38.56 -4.79 -34.19
C ARG A 368 39.95 -4.82 -34.83
N GLN A 369 40.85 -3.92 -34.43
CA GLN A 369 42.24 -3.90 -34.90
C GLN A 369 42.97 -5.21 -34.57
N HIS A 370 42.84 -5.74 -33.35
CA HIS A 370 43.41 -7.03 -32.98
C HIS A 370 42.84 -8.17 -33.84
N LEU A 371 41.52 -8.21 -34.09
CA LEU A 371 40.90 -9.20 -34.97
C LEU A 371 41.39 -9.08 -36.42
N GLU A 372 41.61 -7.87 -36.94
CA GLU A 372 42.21 -7.67 -38.26
C GLU A 372 43.66 -8.13 -38.34
N VAL A 373 44.47 -7.88 -37.31
CA VAL A 373 45.85 -8.40 -37.22
C VAL A 373 45.84 -9.93 -37.17
N HIS A 374 44.96 -10.54 -36.36
CA HIS A 374 44.82 -12.00 -36.32
C HIS A 374 44.35 -12.59 -37.66
N ARG A 375 43.45 -11.92 -38.39
CA ARG A 375 43.06 -12.31 -39.76
C ARG A 375 44.24 -12.24 -40.73
N LYS A 376 44.96 -11.11 -40.78
CA LYS A 376 46.15 -10.95 -41.63
C LYS A 376 47.23 -12.01 -41.34
N ASN A 377 47.44 -12.32 -40.06
CA ASN A 377 48.35 -13.38 -39.64
C ASN A 377 47.87 -14.78 -40.08
N ALA A 378 46.56 -15.06 -39.97
CA ALA A 378 45.98 -16.31 -40.45
C ALA A 378 46.10 -16.45 -41.98
N ASP A 379 45.83 -15.39 -42.74
CA ASP A 379 46.00 -15.34 -44.20
C ASP A 379 47.47 -15.52 -44.61
N GLU A 380 48.41 -15.01 -43.82
CA GLU A 380 49.84 -15.23 -44.05
C GLU A 380 50.26 -16.67 -43.74
N VAL A 381 49.79 -17.25 -42.63
CA VAL A 381 50.04 -18.67 -42.31
C VAL A 381 49.42 -19.57 -43.37
N ALA A 382 48.22 -19.27 -43.86
CA ALA A 382 47.57 -20.01 -44.95
C ALA A 382 48.40 -19.94 -46.26
N ARG A 383 48.90 -18.74 -46.64
CA ARG A 383 49.82 -18.60 -47.79
C ARG A 383 51.12 -19.38 -47.60
N ARG A 384 51.74 -19.32 -46.41
CA ARG A 384 52.98 -20.08 -46.10
C ARG A 384 52.73 -21.58 -46.17
N LEU A 385 51.59 -22.07 -45.66
CA LEU A 385 51.20 -23.47 -45.73
C LEU A 385 50.97 -23.92 -47.17
N GLN A 386 50.27 -23.12 -47.97
CA GLN A 386 50.06 -23.40 -49.39
C GLN A 386 51.39 -23.45 -50.17
N GLN A 387 52.31 -22.51 -49.92
CA GLN A 387 53.65 -22.53 -50.50
C GLN A 387 54.50 -23.73 -50.06
N ALA A 388 54.36 -24.18 -48.80
CA ALA A 388 55.01 -25.39 -48.31
C ALA A 388 54.42 -26.65 -48.96
N GLN A 389 53.09 -26.70 -49.15
CA GLN A 389 52.40 -27.79 -49.81
C GLN A 389 52.78 -27.91 -51.29
N THR A 390 52.86 -26.80 -52.04
CA THR A 390 53.33 -26.83 -53.44
C THR A 390 54.78 -27.29 -53.53
N LYS A 391 55.68 -26.77 -52.68
CA LYS A 391 57.08 -27.24 -52.62
C LYS A 391 57.18 -28.73 -52.33
N ALA A 392 56.41 -29.24 -51.36
CA ALA A 392 56.38 -30.67 -51.05
C ALA A 392 55.83 -31.52 -52.22
N GLN A 393 54.86 -31.01 -52.98
CA GLN A 393 54.39 -31.66 -54.22
C GLN A 393 55.45 -31.64 -55.33
N ASP A 394 56.17 -30.54 -55.51
CA ASP A 394 57.27 -30.42 -56.48
C ASP A 394 58.44 -31.36 -56.12
N GLU A 395 58.81 -31.44 -54.84
CA GLU A 395 59.80 -32.39 -54.31
C GLU A 395 59.34 -33.84 -54.50
N LEU A 396 58.07 -34.18 -54.21
CA LEU A 396 57.51 -35.50 -54.48
C LEU A 396 57.52 -35.85 -55.97
N ASN A 397 57.24 -34.88 -56.85
CA ASN A 397 57.29 -35.08 -58.30
C ASN A 397 58.73 -35.26 -58.80
N ALA A 398 59.70 -34.51 -58.25
CA ALA A 398 61.11 -34.70 -58.52
C ALA A 398 61.63 -36.05 -58.03
N LEU A 399 61.21 -36.50 -56.84
CA LEU A 399 61.51 -37.84 -56.30
C LEU A 399 60.89 -38.95 -57.16
N ARG A 400 59.65 -38.78 -57.63
CA ARG A 400 59.01 -39.71 -58.59
C ARG A 400 59.79 -39.78 -59.91
N SER A 401 60.19 -38.64 -60.48
CA SER A 401 61.00 -38.59 -61.70
C SER A 401 62.38 -39.23 -61.52
N ASN A 402 63.05 -38.98 -60.38
CA ASN A 402 64.33 -39.62 -60.07
C ASN A 402 64.18 -41.12 -59.81
N ARG A 403 63.07 -41.56 -59.20
CA ARG A 403 62.73 -42.97 -59.05
C ARG A 403 62.55 -43.63 -60.42
N THR A 404 61.73 -43.08 -61.32
CA THR A 404 61.52 -43.69 -62.65
C THR A 404 62.81 -43.70 -63.49
N LYS A 405 63.66 -42.66 -63.39
CA LYS A 405 65.00 -42.68 -64.01
C LYS A 405 65.89 -43.79 -63.47
N ARG A 406 65.89 -44.02 -62.15
CA ARG A 406 66.67 -45.11 -61.51
C ARG A 406 66.10 -46.48 -61.83
N GLU A 407 64.78 -46.65 -61.81
CA GLU A 407 64.11 -47.89 -62.22
C GLU A 407 64.40 -48.22 -63.69
N ALA A 408 64.40 -47.22 -64.58
CA ALA A 408 64.79 -47.39 -65.99
C ALA A 408 66.27 -47.75 -66.14
N ALA A 409 67.18 -47.10 -65.39
CA ALA A 409 68.61 -47.42 -65.40
C ALA A 409 68.90 -48.83 -64.86
N VAL A 410 68.23 -49.25 -63.78
CA VAL A 410 68.33 -50.62 -63.25
C VAL A 410 67.76 -51.64 -64.24
N SER A 411 66.62 -51.34 -64.87
CA SER A 411 66.04 -52.21 -65.91
C SER A 411 66.98 -52.34 -67.11
N GLY A 412 67.61 -51.25 -67.54
CA GLY A 412 68.64 -51.25 -68.58
C GLY A 412 69.84 -52.12 -68.20
N ALA A 413 70.40 -51.94 -67.00
CA ALA A 413 71.50 -52.75 -66.50
C ALA A 413 71.15 -54.24 -66.37
N ILE A 414 69.91 -54.58 -66.00
CA ILE A 414 69.42 -55.97 -66.02
C ILE A 414 69.40 -56.49 -67.47
N THR A 415 68.83 -55.76 -68.43
CA THR A 415 68.81 -56.21 -69.83
C THR A 415 70.21 -56.32 -70.46
N GLU A 416 71.16 -55.49 -70.05
CA GLU A 416 72.57 -55.60 -70.44
C GLU A 416 73.24 -56.84 -69.81
N TYR A 417 72.96 -57.12 -68.54
CA TYR A 417 73.46 -58.31 -67.85
C TYR A 417 72.86 -59.60 -68.42
N ASP A 418 71.58 -59.62 -68.74
CA ASP A 418 70.90 -60.74 -69.39
C ASP A 418 71.49 -60.98 -70.79
N ALA A 419 71.75 -59.92 -71.55
CA ALA A 419 72.40 -60.02 -72.86
C ALA A 419 73.85 -60.53 -72.77
N GLN A 420 74.63 -60.06 -71.78
CA GLN A 420 75.98 -60.59 -71.51
C GLN A 420 75.94 -62.05 -71.07
N SER A 421 74.97 -62.43 -70.25
CA SER A 421 74.79 -63.82 -69.79
C SER A 421 74.40 -64.73 -70.95
N ALA A 422 73.49 -64.31 -71.83
CA ALA A 422 73.12 -65.04 -73.04
C ALA A 422 74.30 -65.21 -74.01
N LEU A 423 75.18 -64.21 -74.13
CA LEU A 423 76.42 -64.32 -74.91
C LEU A 423 77.42 -65.31 -74.29
N LEU A 424 77.56 -65.32 -72.96
CA LEU A 424 78.39 -66.28 -72.25
C LEU A 424 77.84 -67.72 -72.31
N GLU A 425 76.51 -67.89 -72.26
CA GLU A 425 75.85 -69.18 -72.49
C GLU A 425 76.07 -69.67 -73.92
N ALA A 426 75.97 -68.80 -74.93
CA ALA A 426 76.26 -69.16 -76.32
C ALA A 426 77.73 -69.59 -76.49
N ALA A 427 78.68 -68.85 -75.90
CA ALA A 427 80.10 -69.18 -75.94
C ALA A 427 80.42 -70.50 -75.22
N THR A 428 79.79 -70.78 -74.07
CA THR A 428 79.98 -72.06 -73.35
C THR A 428 79.35 -73.24 -74.07
N ARG A 429 78.23 -73.06 -74.77
CA ARG A 429 77.68 -74.10 -75.67
C ARG A 429 78.66 -74.39 -76.82
N GLN A 430 79.22 -73.36 -77.46
CA GLN A 430 80.23 -73.54 -78.50
C GLN A 430 81.48 -74.27 -77.97
N PHE A 431 82.01 -73.90 -76.79
CA PHE A 431 83.15 -74.61 -76.20
C PHE A 431 82.83 -76.07 -75.85
N ASN A 432 81.60 -76.39 -75.46
CA ASN A 432 81.19 -77.78 -75.23
C ASN A 432 81.10 -78.56 -76.54
N GLU A 433 80.54 -77.99 -77.61
CA GLU A 433 80.51 -78.60 -78.95
C GLU A 433 81.95 -78.84 -79.47
N GLU A 434 82.85 -77.86 -79.32
CA GLU A 434 84.27 -78.00 -79.67
C GLU A 434 84.93 -79.14 -78.86
N ALA A 435 84.71 -79.19 -77.53
CA ALA A 435 85.23 -80.24 -76.68
C ALA A 435 84.68 -81.64 -77.02
N GLU A 436 83.40 -81.76 -77.34
CA GLU A 436 82.79 -83.01 -77.83
C GLU A 436 83.51 -83.47 -79.11
N THR A 437 83.66 -82.61 -80.13
CA THR A 437 84.35 -82.98 -81.37
C THR A 437 85.83 -83.35 -81.17
N ASP A 438 86.52 -82.73 -80.20
CA ASP A 438 87.90 -83.10 -79.88
C ASP A 438 87.98 -84.42 -79.09
N THR A 439 87.01 -84.76 -78.25
CA THR A 439 86.94 -86.10 -77.63
C THR A 439 86.68 -87.19 -78.68
N GLU A 440 85.81 -86.96 -79.67
CA GLU A 440 85.60 -87.89 -80.79
C GLU A 440 86.89 -88.13 -81.59
N ARG A 441 87.66 -87.06 -81.86
CA ARG A 441 88.97 -87.15 -82.53
C ARG A 441 89.99 -87.95 -81.72
N ILE A 442 90.03 -87.77 -80.40
CA ILE A 442 90.93 -88.51 -79.50
C ILE A 442 90.60 -90.00 -79.54
N VAL A 443 89.33 -90.38 -79.42
CA VAL A 443 88.90 -91.79 -79.49
C VAL A 443 89.29 -92.43 -80.84
N ALA A 444 89.06 -91.73 -81.96
CA ALA A 444 89.45 -92.20 -83.28
C ALA A 444 90.98 -92.38 -83.44
N LEU A 445 91.78 -91.53 -82.79
CA LEU A 445 93.24 -91.66 -82.75
C LEU A 445 93.70 -92.83 -81.86
N GLU A 446 93.06 -93.05 -80.71
CA GLU A 446 93.34 -94.20 -79.84
C GLU A 446 93.07 -95.53 -80.56
N GLU A 447 91.96 -95.65 -81.30
CA GLU A 447 91.66 -96.82 -82.13
C GLU A 447 92.68 -97.05 -83.25
N ALA A 448 93.27 -95.99 -83.80
CA ALA A 448 94.34 -96.09 -84.80
C ALA A 448 95.66 -96.55 -84.17
N VAL A 449 96.02 -96.02 -82.99
CA VAL A 449 97.22 -96.42 -82.24
C VAL A 449 97.13 -97.88 -81.77
N GLN A 450 95.96 -98.34 -81.32
CA GLN A 450 95.75 -99.74 -80.93
C GLN A 450 95.91 -100.71 -82.11
N ARG A 451 95.49 -100.32 -83.32
CA ARG A 451 95.74 -101.12 -84.54
C ARG A 451 97.22 -101.22 -84.87
N LEU A 452 97.94 -100.10 -84.88
CA LEU A 452 99.39 -100.07 -85.11
C LEU A 452 100.18 -100.86 -84.05
N HIS A 453 99.69 -100.96 -82.81
CA HIS A 453 100.33 -101.81 -81.79
C HIS A 453 100.23 -103.30 -82.13
N LYS A 454 99.06 -103.76 -82.60
CA LYS A 454 98.86 -105.16 -83.03
C LYS A 454 99.73 -105.52 -84.24
N GLU A 455 99.75 -104.66 -85.26
CA GLU A 455 100.61 -104.84 -86.45
C GLU A 455 102.10 -104.94 -86.07
N ARG A 456 102.54 -104.16 -85.06
CA ARG A 456 103.91 -104.22 -84.52
C ARG A 456 104.20 -105.52 -83.77
N GLU A 457 103.25 -106.03 -82.98
CA GLU A 457 103.39 -107.29 -82.24
C GLU A 457 103.43 -108.49 -83.22
N GLU A 458 102.60 -108.48 -84.26
CA GLU A 458 102.59 -109.47 -85.33
C GLU A 458 103.94 -109.49 -86.09
N HIS A 459 104.45 -108.33 -86.49
CA HIS A 459 105.79 -108.24 -87.13
C HIS A 459 106.92 -108.68 -86.18
N ALA A 460 106.83 -108.39 -84.88
CA ALA A 460 107.84 -108.85 -83.91
C ALA A 460 107.84 -110.39 -83.80
N TRP A 461 106.67 -111.01 -83.84
CA TRP A 461 106.52 -112.47 -83.85
C TRP A 461 107.13 -113.10 -85.11
N GLU A 462 106.86 -112.56 -86.30
CA GLU A 462 107.40 -113.05 -87.57
C GLU A 462 108.94 -113.07 -87.59
N VAL A 463 109.60 -112.04 -87.02
CA VAL A 463 111.06 -111.98 -86.91
C VAL A 463 111.61 -113.12 -86.06
N THR A 464 111.02 -113.39 -84.89
CA THR A 464 111.49 -114.51 -84.02
C THR A 464 111.33 -115.88 -84.67
N VAL A 465 110.29 -116.08 -85.49
CA VAL A 465 110.08 -117.32 -86.26
C VAL A 465 111.12 -117.46 -87.37
N ALA A 466 111.54 -116.35 -87.99
CA ALA A 466 112.62 -116.37 -88.99
C ALA A 466 113.99 -116.73 -88.37
N GLU A 467 114.31 -116.19 -87.19
CA GLU A 467 115.55 -116.49 -86.46
C GLU A 467 115.64 -117.98 -86.08
N GLN A 468 114.57 -118.56 -85.53
CA GLN A 468 114.53 -120.00 -85.19
C GLN A 468 114.75 -120.92 -86.40
N ARG A 469 114.24 -120.54 -87.59
CA ARG A 469 114.47 -121.28 -88.84
C ARG A 469 115.93 -121.23 -89.27
N GLN A 470 116.59 -120.08 -89.08
CA GLN A 470 118.00 -119.87 -89.40
C GLN A 470 118.92 -120.72 -88.49
N GLU A 471 118.63 -120.79 -87.19
CA GLU A 471 119.38 -121.63 -86.24
C GLU A 471 119.25 -123.12 -86.57
N HIS A 472 118.03 -123.59 -86.88
CA HIS A 472 117.79 -125.00 -87.20
C HIS A 472 118.53 -125.44 -88.50
N ALA A 473 118.67 -124.55 -89.49
CA ALA A 473 119.46 -124.80 -90.69
C ALA A 473 120.97 -124.96 -90.39
N ASN A 474 121.51 -124.16 -89.47
CA ASN A 474 122.92 -124.23 -89.08
C ASN A 474 123.26 -125.55 -88.37
N VAL A 475 122.38 -126.06 -87.51
CA VAL A 475 122.56 -127.35 -86.80
C VAL A 475 122.59 -128.53 -87.78
N ILE A 476 121.76 -128.52 -88.81
CA ILE A 476 121.74 -129.58 -89.85
C ILE A 476 123.07 -129.60 -90.61
N ARG A 477 123.61 -128.43 -90.99
CA ARG A 477 124.89 -128.34 -91.71
C ARG A 477 126.06 -128.87 -90.89
N GLN A 478 126.10 -128.56 -89.59
CA GLN A 478 127.15 -129.06 -88.69
C GLN A 478 127.15 -130.60 -88.55
N ARG A 479 125.97 -131.24 -88.54
CA ARG A 479 125.87 -132.71 -88.53
C ARG A 479 126.40 -133.32 -89.83
N GLN A 480 126.00 -132.80 -90.99
CA GLN A 480 126.49 -133.26 -92.29
C GLN A 480 128.01 -133.14 -92.44
N GLU A 481 128.61 -132.07 -91.93
CA GLU A 481 130.07 -131.88 -91.90
C GLU A 481 130.79 -132.89 -90.98
N HIS A 482 130.14 -133.37 -89.91
CA HIS A 482 130.69 -134.39 -89.01
C HIS A 482 130.68 -135.78 -89.66
N ASP A 483 129.52 -136.19 -90.21
CA ASP A 483 129.34 -137.50 -90.84
C ASP A 483 130.28 -137.70 -92.03
N ALA A 484 130.51 -136.64 -92.83
CA ALA A 484 131.46 -136.67 -93.94
C ALA A 484 132.91 -136.96 -93.49
N ARG A 485 133.34 -136.44 -92.32
CA ARG A 485 134.69 -136.69 -91.77
C ARG A 485 134.83 -138.14 -91.28
N VAL A 486 133.78 -138.69 -90.67
CA VAL A 486 133.72 -140.09 -90.22
C VAL A 486 133.82 -141.05 -91.40
N ILE A 487 133.06 -140.82 -92.48
CA ILE A 487 133.11 -141.62 -93.71
C ILE A 487 134.52 -141.61 -94.33
N GLN A 488 135.19 -140.44 -94.39
CA GLN A 488 136.56 -140.35 -94.90
C GLN A 488 137.58 -141.12 -94.04
N ALA A 489 137.39 -141.19 -92.72
CA ALA A 489 138.26 -141.96 -91.83
C ALA A 489 138.16 -143.47 -92.09
N TYR A 490 136.93 -144.01 -92.21
CA TYR A 490 136.71 -145.42 -92.53
C TYR A 490 137.29 -145.82 -93.90
N TYR A 491 137.15 -144.96 -94.92
CA TYR A 491 137.69 -145.24 -96.26
C TYR A 491 139.23 -145.28 -96.28
N ARG A 492 139.90 -144.41 -95.51
CA ARG A 492 141.36 -144.43 -95.35
C ARG A 492 141.86 -145.68 -94.62
N ALA A 493 141.15 -146.12 -93.57
CA ALA A 493 141.47 -147.35 -92.85
C ALA A 493 141.33 -148.60 -93.73
N PHE A 494 140.32 -148.66 -94.59
CA PHE A 494 140.13 -149.74 -95.56
C PHE A 494 141.28 -149.87 -96.56
N ILE A 495 141.72 -148.75 -97.17
CA ILE A 495 142.83 -148.74 -98.14
C ILE A 495 144.15 -149.19 -97.50
N ALA A 496 144.42 -148.82 -96.25
CA ALA A 496 145.64 -149.24 -95.56
C ALA A 496 145.69 -150.77 -95.37
N ARG A 497 144.54 -151.39 -95.05
CA ARG A 497 144.43 -152.84 -94.80
C ARG A 497 144.69 -153.67 -96.06
N VAL A 498 144.13 -153.26 -97.20
CA VAL A 498 144.28 -153.95 -98.50
C VAL A 498 145.73 -153.93 -99.03
N ARG A 499 146.54 -152.92 -98.65
CA ARG A 499 147.97 -152.88 -99.02
C ARG A 499 148.82 -153.85 -98.20
N ALA A 500 148.54 -154.00 -96.91
CA ALA A 500 149.29 -154.89 -96.02
C ALA A 500 149.12 -156.38 -96.38
N GLU A 501 147.94 -156.79 -96.85
CA GLU A 501 147.68 -158.19 -97.24
C GLU A 501 148.47 -158.60 -98.49
N ARG A 502 148.66 -157.70 -99.47
CA ARG A 502 149.33 -158.03 -100.74
C ARG A 502 150.84 -158.24 -100.65
N GLU A 503 151.51 -157.69 -99.64
CA GLU A 503 152.96 -157.83 -99.48
C GLU A 503 153.37 -159.10 -98.70
N LEU A 504 152.42 -159.76 -98.00
CA LEU A 504 152.66 -161.01 -97.29
C LEU A 504 152.65 -162.26 -98.19
N ASP A 505 151.88 -162.27 -99.28
CA ASP A 505 151.67 -163.47 -100.11
C ASP A 505 152.83 -163.84 -101.06
N ALA A 506 153.76 -162.92 -101.35
CA ALA A 506 154.85 -163.16 -102.30
C ALA A 506 156.15 -163.72 -101.67
N GLY A 507 156.17 -164.00 -100.36
CA GLY A 507 157.41 -164.02 -99.56
C GLY A 507 157.87 -165.32 -98.87
N ALA A 508 157.42 -166.54 -99.26
CA ALA A 508 157.74 -167.74 -98.46
C ALA A 508 157.94 -169.10 -99.20
N LYS A 509 159.12 -169.34 -99.84
CA LYS A 509 159.84 -170.66 -100.08
C LYS A 509 161.04 -170.46 -101.05
N LYS A 510 162.35 -170.74 -100.82
CA LYS A 510 163.22 -171.15 -99.67
C LYS A 510 163.76 -172.63 -99.66
N ARG A 511 165.00 -172.84 -100.20
CA ARG A 511 165.95 -174.03 -100.09
C ARG A 511 165.66 -175.32 -100.92
N LYS A 512 166.62 -176.22 -101.31
CA LYS A 512 168.13 -176.24 -101.41
C LYS A 512 168.71 -177.59 -101.98
N LYS A 513 169.58 -177.53 -103.02
CA LYS A 513 170.79 -178.39 -103.37
C LYS A 513 170.79 -179.95 -103.34
N LYS A 514 171.45 -180.55 -104.37
CA LYS A 514 172.33 -181.77 -104.40
C LYS A 514 171.80 -183.01 -105.18
N GLY A 515 172.71 -183.82 -105.74
CA GLY A 515 172.45 -185.06 -106.48
C GLY A 515 172.09 -186.28 -105.60
N GLY A 516 171.76 -187.42 -106.22
CA GLY A 516 170.98 -188.50 -105.56
C GLY A 516 171.40 -189.96 -105.83
N ALA A 517 170.40 -190.79 -106.15
CA ALA A 517 170.41 -192.25 -106.38
C ALA A 517 170.37 -193.20 -105.15
N LYS A 518 169.15 -193.61 -104.73
CA LYS A 518 168.78 -194.97 -104.28
C LYS A 518 167.27 -195.04 -103.97
N ALA A 519 166.61 -196.09 -104.48
CA ALA A 519 165.17 -196.39 -104.41
C ALA A 519 164.25 -195.32 -105.03
#